data_AF-A0A0T0MIH3-F1
#
_entry.id   AF-A0A0T0MIH3-F1
#
_cell.length_a   1.000
_cell.length_b   1.000
_cell.length_c   1.000
_cell.angle_alpha   90.00
_cell.angle_beta   90.00
_cell.angle_gamma   90.00
#
_symmetry.space_group_name_H-M   'P 1'
#
loop_
_entity.id
_entity.type
_entity.pdbx_description
1 polymer ?
#
loop_
_entity_poly.entity_id
_entity_poly.type
_entity_poly.pdbx_seq_one_letter_code
_entity_poly.pdbx_strand_id
1 'polypeptide(L)'
;MSTSLRDTLVRERYLLRFSWAMQDFPKYKSIVRELRTELTATAGEVGMRQAVADLGHPHALAHGYLSGLGRPVPRWTTGAVWGALMVGAVVYLGAAYAIGTLDTLGQLGGGTVEREFLGATTTFTNDDDAISVSSTITWQVLVFYACVFTVPFLLGARVWRVWARTPEPVHA
;
A
#
# COMPACT_ATOMS: atom_id res chain seq x y z
N MET A 1 23.14 -5.14 -28.90
CA MET A 1 21.73 -5.23 -29.36
C MET A 1 20.90 -4.30 -28.50
N SER A 2 20.26 -3.29 -29.10
CA SER A 2 19.41 -2.35 -28.37
C SER A 2 18.18 -3.09 -27.83
N THR A 3 18.11 -3.29 -26.51
CA THR A 3 16.90 -3.78 -25.84
C THR A 3 15.72 -2.93 -26.27
N SER A 4 14.72 -3.54 -26.90
CA SER A 4 13.49 -2.85 -27.27
C SER A 4 12.86 -2.26 -25.99
N LEU A 5 12.25 -1.08 -26.10
CA LEU A 5 11.47 -0.48 -25.01
C LEU A 5 10.42 -1.47 -24.48
N ARG A 6 9.88 -2.31 -25.38
CA ARG A 6 8.92 -3.35 -25.04
C ARG A 6 9.54 -4.43 -24.15
N ASP A 7 10.75 -4.88 -24.45
CA ASP A 7 11.45 -5.91 -23.67
C ASP A 7 11.81 -5.38 -22.28
N THR A 8 12.25 -4.13 -22.22
CA THR A 8 12.49 -3.44 -20.95
C THR A 8 11.22 -3.39 -20.10
N LEU A 9 10.08 -3.02 -20.71
CA LEU A 9 8.80 -2.94 -20.01
C LEU A 9 8.31 -4.31 -19.53
N VAL A 10 8.46 -5.36 -20.34
CA VAL A 10 8.12 -6.75 -19.96
C VAL A 10 8.95 -7.19 -18.75
N ARG A 11 10.26 -6.96 -18.77
CA ARG A 11 11.18 -7.28 -17.67
C ARG A 11 10.81 -6.54 -16.38
N GLU A 12 10.70 -5.21 -16.46
CA GLU A 12 10.43 -4.39 -15.27
C GLU A 12 9.04 -4.69 -14.69
N ARG A 13 8.03 -4.94 -15.52
CA ARG A 13 6.69 -5.35 -15.04
C ARG A 13 6.74 -6.67 -14.27
N TYR A 14 7.52 -7.64 -14.75
CA TYR A 14 7.69 -8.92 -14.07
C TYR A 14 8.43 -8.76 -12.74
N LEU A 15 9.58 -8.07 -12.75
CA LEU A 15 10.39 -7.81 -11.56
C LEU A 15 9.63 -6.98 -10.51
N LEU A 16 8.80 -6.03 -10.93
CA LEU A 16 7.97 -5.25 -10.00
C LEU A 16 6.95 -6.14 -9.29
N ARG A 17 6.28 -7.05 -10.01
CA ARG A 17 5.33 -8.01 -9.40
C ARG A 17 6.03 -9.01 -8.49
N PHE A 18 7.19 -9.53 -8.91
CA PHE A 18 8.00 -10.45 -8.11
C PHE A 18 8.54 -9.77 -6.85
N SER A 19 9.16 -8.60 -6.99
CA SER A 19 9.70 -7.83 -5.86
C SER A 19 8.62 -7.47 -4.86
N TRP A 20 7.42 -7.09 -5.32
CA TRP A 20 6.26 -6.85 -4.46
C TRP A 20 5.88 -8.09 -3.64
N ALA A 21 5.88 -9.27 -4.26
CA ALA A 21 5.58 -10.52 -3.57
C ALA A 21 6.69 -10.95 -2.58
N MET A 22 7.93 -10.52 -2.81
CA MET A 22 9.13 -10.84 -2.02
C MET A 22 9.55 -9.75 -1.01
N GLN A 23 8.80 -8.67 -0.86
CA GLN A 23 9.19 -7.51 -0.03
C GLN A 23 9.56 -7.86 1.42
N ASP A 24 8.95 -8.89 1.99
CA ASP A 24 9.18 -9.32 3.37
C ASP A 24 10.34 -10.35 3.49
N PHE A 25 10.96 -10.76 2.38
CA PHE A 25 12.06 -11.73 2.39
C PHE A 25 13.41 -11.06 2.71
N PRO A 26 14.23 -11.62 3.62
CA PRO A 26 15.55 -11.08 3.89
C PRO A 26 16.44 -11.19 2.65
N LYS A 27 17.08 -10.09 2.24
CA LYS A 27 17.89 -10.01 1.00
C LYS A 27 17.08 -10.05 -0.31
N TYR A 28 15.77 -9.74 -0.31
CA TYR A 28 14.98 -9.69 -1.55
C TYR A 28 15.62 -8.82 -2.65
N LYS A 29 16.30 -7.72 -2.28
CA LYS A 29 17.00 -6.84 -3.23
C LYS A 29 18.11 -7.54 -4.01
N SER A 30 18.87 -8.44 -3.37
CA SER A 30 19.93 -9.17 -4.07
C SER A 30 19.33 -10.18 -5.04
N ILE A 31 18.28 -10.88 -4.64
CA ILE A 31 17.57 -11.86 -5.47
C ILE A 31 16.92 -11.19 -6.68
N VAL A 32 16.29 -10.03 -6.50
CA VAL A 32 15.72 -9.24 -7.62
C VAL A 32 16.83 -8.76 -8.57
N ARG A 33 18.00 -8.38 -8.04
CA ARG A 33 19.15 -7.95 -8.87
C ARG A 33 19.72 -9.12 -9.67
N GLU A 34 19.87 -10.27 -9.04
CA GLU A 34 20.35 -11.50 -9.66
C GLU A 34 19.38 -11.97 -10.75
N LEU A 35 18.08 -12.03 -10.44
CA LEU A 35 17.03 -12.35 -11.40
C LEU A 35 16.99 -11.38 -12.59
N ARG A 36 17.27 -10.09 -12.37
CA ARG A 36 17.38 -9.11 -13.46
C ARG A 36 18.56 -9.43 -14.38
N THR A 37 19.71 -9.78 -13.81
CA THR A 37 20.90 -10.13 -14.58
C THR A 37 20.65 -11.41 -15.39
N GLU A 38 20.11 -12.44 -14.76
CA GLU A 38 19.78 -13.72 -15.40
C GLU A 38 18.76 -13.55 -16.52
N LEU A 39 17.65 -12.85 -16.28
CA LEU A 39 16.66 -12.53 -17.32
C LEU A 39 17.25 -11.78 -18.50
N THR A 40 18.21 -10.90 -18.26
CA THR A 40 18.87 -10.13 -19.33
C THR A 40 19.81 -11.02 -20.15
N ALA A 41 20.48 -11.98 -19.51
CA ALA A 41 21.31 -12.97 -20.19
C ALA A 41 20.45 -13.93 -21.03
N THR A 42 19.44 -14.56 -20.42
CA THR A 42 18.52 -15.49 -21.11
C THR A 42 17.75 -14.82 -22.24
N ALA A 43 17.34 -13.56 -22.08
CA ALA A 43 16.69 -12.81 -23.14
C ALA A 43 17.59 -12.59 -24.38
N GLY A 44 18.92 -12.63 -24.22
CA GLY A 44 19.87 -12.61 -25.34
C GLY A 44 19.81 -13.86 -26.21
N GLU A 45 19.34 -14.98 -25.67
CA GLU A 45 19.30 -16.29 -26.34
C GLU A 45 17.92 -16.61 -26.91
N VAL A 46 16.85 -16.43 -26.10
CA VAL A 46 15.47 -16.84 -26.46
C VAL A 46 14.50 -15.66 -26.59
N GLY A 47 14.94 -14.44 -26.30
CA GLY A 47 14.10 -13.25 -26.27
C GLY A 47 13.35 -13.08 -24.94
N MET A 48 13.11 -11.83 -24.54
CA MET A 48 12.60 -11.47 -23.20
C MET A 48 11.22 -12.08 -22.87
N ARG A 49 10.33 -12.19 -23.85
CA ARG A 49 8.98 -12.72 -23.62
C ARG A 49 9.01 -14.21 -23.28
N GLN A 50 9.85 -14.98 -23.97
CA GLN A 50 10.02 -16.41 -23.72
C GLN A 50 10.76 -16.62 -22.40
N ALA A 51 11.84 -15.86 -22.15
CA ALA A 51 12.57 -15.91 -20.89
C ALA A 51 11.68 -15.67 -19.65
N VAL A 52 10.72 -14.73 -19.74
CA VAL A 52 9.74 -14.49 -18.67
C VAL A 52 8.68 -15.59 -18.59
N ALA A 53 8.26 -16.16 -19.72
CA ALA A 53 7.28 -17.25 -19.74
C ALA A 53 7.85 -18.54 -19.11
N ASP A 54 9.12 -18.83 -19.35
CA ASP A 54 9.81 -20.01 -18.84
C ASP A 54 9.98 -19.98 -17.30
N LEU A 55 10.13 -18.78 -16.71
CA LEU A 55 10.12 -18.58 -15.26
C LEU A 55 8.74 -18.80 -14.61
N GLY A 56 7.67 -18.81 -15.40
CA GLY A 56 6.32 -18.97 -14.90
C GLY A 56 5.80 -17.78 -14.07
N HIS A 57 4.76 -18.02 -13.25
CA HIS A 57 4.04 -16.95 -12.56
C HIS A 57 4.89 -16.34 -11.42
N PRO A 58 5.08 -15.00 -11.35
CA PRO A 58 5.97 -14.38 -10.36
C PRO A 58 5.54 -14.65 -8.91
N HIS A 59 4.23 -14.85 -8.66
CA HIS A 59 3.75 -15.26 -7.35
C HIS A 59 4.15 -16.69 -6.98
N ALA A 60 4.16 -17.63 -7.94
CA ALA A 60 4.59 -18.99 -7.68
C ALA A 60 6.10 -19.04 -7.38
N LEU A 61 6.90 -18.29 -8.14
CA LEU A 61 8.33 -18.16 -7.90
C LEU A 61 8.61 -17.57 -6.50
N ALA A 62 7.95 -16.45 -6.15
CA ALA A 62 8.09 -15.84 -4.82
C ALA A 62 7.62 -16.77 -3.69
N HIS A 63 6.57 -17.56 -3.93
CA HIS A 63 6.10 -18.54 -2.95
C HIS A 63 7.11 -19.65 -2.70
N GLY A 64 7.85 -20.10 -3.73
CA GLY A 64 8.95 -21.06 -3.59
C GLY A 64 10.10 -20.54 -2.73
N TYR A 65 10.47 -19.26 -2.90
CA TYR A 65 11.47 -18.63 -2.03
C TYR A 65 10.96 -18.51 -0.58
N LEU A 66 9.70 -18.10 -0.38
CA LEU A 66 9.11 -17.95 0.95
C LEU A 66 8.88 -19.28 1.66
N SER A 67 8.49 -20.35 0.96
CA SER A 67 8.31 -21.68 1.53
C SER A 67 9.62 -22.30 1.99
N GLY A 68 10.72 -22.04 1.26
CA GLY A 68 12.08 -22.45 1.65
C GLY A 68 12.58 -21.82 2.96
N LEU A 69 11.93 -20.75 3.44
CA LEU A 69 12.32 -20.08 4.69
C LEU A 69 11.87 -20.82 5.95
N GLY A 70 11.01 -21.85 5.82
CA GLY A 70 10.56 -22.70 6.94
C GLY A 70 9.77 -21.97 8.04
N ARG A 71 9.41 -20.70 7.83
CA ARG A 71 8.67 -19.87 8.79
C ARG A 71 7.64 -18.97 8.10
N PRO A 72 6.46 -18.77 8.71
CA PRO A 72 5.48 -17.81 8.21
C PRO A 72 6.02 -16.38 8.38
N VAL A 73 6.16 -15.64 7.27
CA VAL A 73 6.60 -14.24 7.31
C VAL A 73 5.37 -13.31 7.31
N PRO A 74 5.25 -12.36 8.27
CA PRO A 74 4.24 -11.31 8.23
C PRO A 74 4.44 -10.38 7.02
N ARG A 75 3.36 -9.81 6.49
CA ARG A 75 3.36 -8.98 5.27
C ARG A 75 3.39 -7.48 5.58
N TRP A 76 4.45 -7.01 6.22
CA TRP A 76 4.51 -5.65 6.79
C TRP A 76 4.23 -4.56 5.76
N THR A 77 4.77 -4.69 4.55
CA THR A 77 4.55 -3.71 3.49
C THR A 77 3.11 -3.67 3.02
N THR A 78 2.45 -4.84 2.93
CA THR A 78 1.02 -4.92 2.60
C THR A 78 0.19 -4.25 3.69
N GLY A 79 0.53 -4.44 4.97
CA GLY A 79 -0.09 -3.72 6.08
C GLY A 79 0.07 -2.20 5.97
N ALA A 80 1.29 -1.72 5.69
CA ALA A 80 1.56 -0.28 5.55
C ALA A 80 0.73 0.34 4.42
N VAL A 81 0.57 -0.35 3.30
CA VAL A 81 -0.28 0.10 2.18
C VAL A 81 -1.74 0.19 2.60
N TRP A 82 -2.27 -0.83 3.30
CA TRP A 82 -3.65 -0.79 3.80
C TRP A 82 -3.88 0.34 4.81
N GLY A 83 -2.95 0.53 5.75
CA GLY A 83 -3.01 1.65 6.69
C GLY A 83 -2.99 3.01 5.99
N ALA A 84 -2.08 3.20 5.04
CA ALA A 84 -1.97 4.43 4.26
C ALA A 84 -3.22 4.69 3.40
N LEU A 85 -3.77 3.65 2.75
CA LEU A 85 -5.00 3.78 1.96
C LEU A 85 -6.19 4.19 2.82
N MET A 86 -6.31 3.65 4.03
CA MET A 86 -7.42 4.00 4.93
C MET A 86 -7.28 5.42 5.48
N VAL A 87 -6.08 5.85 5.87
CA VAL A 87 -5.83 7.25 6.23
C VAL A 87 -6.15 8.18 5.05
N GLY A 88 -5.70 7.84 3.84
CA GLY A 88 -6.01 8.59 2.63
C GLY A 88 -7.50 8.68 2.33
N ALA A 89 -8.24 7.58 2.52
CA ALA A 89 -9.70 7.56 2.35
C ALA A 89 -10.41 8.48 3.35
N VAL A 90 -9.99 8.48 4.62
CA VAL A 90 -10.53 9.39 5.64
C VAL A 90 -10.25 10.84 5.30
N VAL A 91 -9.02 11.17 4.90
CA VAL A 91 -8.66 12.54 4.48
C VAL A 91 -9.48 12.98 3.27
N TYR A 92 -9.65 12.11 2.29
CA TYR A 92 -10.47 12.37 1.12
C TYR A 92 -11.94 12.65 1.49
N LEU A 93 -12.53 11.81 2.35
CA LEU A 93 -13.90 12.00 2.84
C LEU A 93 -14.04 13.31 3.63
N GLY A 94 -13.06 13.65 4.45
CA GLY A 94 -13.03 14.92 5.20
C GLY A 94 -12.97 16.14 4.27
N ALA A 95 -12.14 16.09 3.23
CA ALA A 95 -12.07 17.15 2.23
C ALA A 95 -13.40 17.27 1.45
N ALA A 96 -13.99 16.15 1.02
CA ALA A 96 -15.28 16.15 0.33
C ALA A 96 -16.41 16.73 1.22
N TYR A 97 -16.41 16.37 2.51
CA TYR A 97 -17.35 16.91 3.49
C TYR A 97 -17.17 18.41 3.70
N ALA A 98 -15.93 18.89 3.81
CA ALA A 98 -15.61 20.30 3.95
C ALA A 98 -16.10 21.12 2.74
N ILE A 99 -15.81 20.63 1.52
CA ILE A 99 -16.25 21.26 0.27
C ILE A 99 -17.79 21.33 0.22
N GLY A 100 -18.47 20.21 0.50
CA GLY A 100 -19.94 20.18 0.47
C GLY A 100 -20.58 21.08 1.54
N THR A 101 -19.94 21.21 2.71
CA THR A 101 -20.41 22.09 3.78
C THR A 101 -20.28 23.56 3.38
N LEU A 102 -19.15 23.95 2.81
CA LEU A 102 -18.93 25.32 2.32
C LEU A 102 -19.90 25.67 1.19
N ASP A 103 -20.11 24.76 0.22
CA ASP A 103 -21.05 24.96 -0.88
C ASP A 103 -22.49 25.15 -0.36
N THR A 104 -22.91 24.30 0.58
CA THR A 104 -24.23 24.43 1.22
C THR A 104 -24.37 25.77 1.95
N LEU A 105 -23.33 26.21 2.65
CA LEU A 105 -23.34 27.52 3.33
C LEU A 105 -23.52 28.67 2.33
N GLY A 106 -22.79 28.64 1.22
CA GLY A 106 -22.92 29.64 0.16
C GLY A 106 -24.33 29.70 -0.43
N GLN A 107 -24.95 28.53 -0.64
CA GLN A 107 -26.34 28.45 -1.14
C GLN A 107 -27.38 28.98 -0.14
N LEU A 108 -27.10 28.93 1.17
CA LEU A 108 -27.98 29.43 2.22
C LEU A 108 -27.82 30.93 2.50
N GLY A 109 -26.99 31.63 1.72
CA GLY A 109 -26.72 33.07 1.90
C GLY A 109 -25.49 33.37 2.77
N GLY A 110 -24.61 32.38 2.97
CA GLY A 110 -23.34 32.55 3.67
C GLY A 110 -23.44 32.40 5.20
N GLY A 111 -22.30 32.59 5.86
CA GLY A 111 -22.20 32.64 7.32
C GLY A 111 -21.08 31.77 7.90
N THR A 112 -21.23 31.41 9.17
CA THR A 112 -20.28 30.57 9.91
C THR A 112 -21.02 29.42 10.58
N VAL A 113 -20.51 28.20 10.44
CA VAL A 113 -21.02 27.03 11.16
C VAL A 113 -19.89 26.29 11.83
N GLU A 114 -20.13 25.88 13.07
CA GLU A 114 -19.24 25.01 13.82
C GLU A 114 -19.79 23.57 13.75
N ARG A 115 -18.92 22.64 13.39
CA ARG A 115 -19.25 21.21 13.32
C ARG A 115 -18.15 20.39 13.96
N GLU A 116 -18.57 19.37 14.69
CA GLU A 116 -17.65 18.35 15.18
C GLU A 116 -17.50 17.28 14.09
N PHE A 117 -16.28 17.12 13.58
CA PHE A 117 -15.95 16.16 12.54
C PHE A 117 -14.76 15.32 12.99
N LEU A 118 -14.98 13.99 13.12
CA LEU A 118 -13.95 13.02 13.50
C LEU A 118 -13.22 13.36 14.82
N GLY A 119 -13.93 13.93 15.78
CA GLY A 119 -13.39 14.35 17.08
C GLY A 119 -12.59 15.67 17.06
N ALA A 120 -12.57 16.36 15.91
CA ALA A 120 -12.08 17.72 15.77
C ALA A 120 -13.26 18.70 15.67
N THR A 121 -13.23 19.76 16.46
CA THR A 121 -14.10 20.91 16.25
C THR A 121 -13.59 21.69 15.05
N THR A 122 -14.41 21.80 14.02
CA THR A 122 -14.09 22.50 12.77
C THR A 122 -15.08 23.63 12.53
N THR A 123 -14.54 24.83 12.35
CA THR A 123 -15.29 26.03 11.98
C THR A 123 -15.20 26.22 10.48
N PHE A 124 -16.36 26.27 9.82
CA PHE A 124 -16.50 26.55 8.41
C PHE A 124 -17.07 27.95 8.25
N THR A 125 -16.37 28.80 7.51
CA THR A 125 -16.82 30.16 7.18
C THR A 125 -16.88 30.28 5.67
N ASN A 126 -18.04 30.70 5.15
CA ASN A 126 -18.20 31.07 3.76
C ASN A 126 -19.10 32.30 3.71
N ASP A 127 -18.49 33.46 3.49
CA ASP A 127 -19.16 34.76 3.39
C ASP A 127 -18.50 35.57 2.27
N ASP A 128 -19.09 36.70 1.89
CA ASP A 128 -18.65 37.54 0.77
C ASP A 128 -17.20 38.02 0.92
N ASP A 129 -16.71 38.14 2.17
CA ASP A 129 -15.35 38.57 2.51
C ASP A 129 -14.34 37.41 2.60
N ALA A 130 -14.76 36.17 2.91
CA ALA A 130 -13.83 35.08 3.17
C ALA A 130 -14.41 33.66 3.07
N ILE A 131 -13.60 32.76 2.49
CA ILE A 131 -13.78 31.31 2.58
C ILE A 131 -12.66 30.74 3.45
N SER A 132 -13.01 30.15 4.60
CA SER A 132 -12.02 29.55 5.51
C SER A 132 -12.52 28.29 6.20
N VAL A 133 -11.57 27.40 6.47
CA VAL A 133 -11.77 26.18 7.25
C VAL A 133 -10.71 26.16 8.33
N SER A 134 -11.13 26.14 9.59
CA SER A 134 -10.24 26.05 10.74
C SER A 134 -10.62 24.83 11.58
N SER A 135 -9.65 23.97 11.88
CA SER A 135 -9.86 22.79 12.70
C SER A 135 -8.95 22.84 13.93
N THR A 136 -9.53 22.62 15.10
CA THR A 136 -8.76 22.42 16.33
C THR A 136 -8.40 20.95 16.47
N ILE A 137 -7.10 20.65 16.46
CA ILE A 137 -6.61 19.27 16.64
C ILE A 137 -6.59 18.93 18.12
N THR A 138 -7.50 18.05 18.52
CA THR A 138 -7.57 17.50 19.88
C THR A 138 -6.90 16.12 19.94
N TRP A 139 -6.56 15.64 21.14
CA TRP A 139 -5.92 14.32 21.31
C TRP A 139 -6.78 13.16 20.79
N GLN A 140 -8.11 13.31 20.78
CA GLN A 140 -9.07 12.35 20.23
C GLN A 140 -8.84 12.11 18.74
N VAL A 141 -8.47 13.17 18.00
CA VAL A 141 -8.14 13.09 16.57
C VAL A 141 -6.90 12.21 16.37
N LEU A 142 -5.89 12.36 17.23
CA LEU A 142 -4.68 11.54 17.17
C LEU A 142 -4.99 10.07 17.43
N VAL A 143 -5.82 9.77 18.44
CA VAL A 143 -6.25 8.40 18.74
C VAL A 143 -7.06 7.82 17.59
N PHE A 144 -7.97 8.60 17.01
CA PHE A 144 -8.75 8.18 15.85
C PHE A 144 -7.86 7.81 14.66
N TYR A 145 -6.93 8.70 14.26
CA TYR A 145 -6.00 8.39 13.16
C TYR A 145 -5.06 7.22 13.48
N ALA A 146 -4.64 7.07 14.74
CA ALA A 146 -3.88 5.91 15.18
C ALA A 146 -4.68 4.61 15.00
N CYS A 147 -5.95 4.59 15.36
CA CYS A 147 -6.84 3.43 15.15
C CYS A 147 -7.09 3.15 13.66
N VAL A 148 -7.38 4.19 12.88
CA VAL A 148 -7.61 4.10 11.42
C VAL A 148 -6.40 3.56 10.69
N PHE A 149 -5.18 3.90 11.13
CA PHE A 149 -3.97 3.33 10.56
C PHE A 149 -3.71 1.91 11.07
N THR A 150 -3.77 1.71 12.38
CA THR A 150 -3.33 0.47 13.04
C THR A 150 -4.22 -0.71 12.71
N VAL A 151 -5.55 -0.56 12.70
CA VAL A 151 -6.46 -1.69 12.45
C VAL A 151 -6.27 -2.28 11.04
N PRO A 152 -6.32 -1.49 9.94
CA PRO A 152 -6.05 -1.98 8.60
C PRO A 152 -4.61 -2.44 8.41
N PHE A 153 -3.65 -1.80 9.08
CA PHE A 153 -2.26 -2.24 9.08
C PHE A 153 -2.12 -3.66 9.65
N LEU A 154 -2.68 -3.93 10.83
CA LEU A 154 -2.60 -5.24 11.47
C LEU A 154 -3.29 -6.31 10.62
N LEU A 155 -4.43 -5.98 10.02
CA LEU A 155 -5.17 -6.86 9.10
C LEU A 155 -4.39 -7.15 7.81
N GLY A 156 -3.83 -6.12 7.18
CA GLY A 156 -3.05 -6.23 5.94
C GLY A 156 -1.71 -6.92 6.15
N ALA A 157 -1.04 -6.64 7.26
CA ALA A 157 0.22 -7.28 7.65
C ALA A 157 0.03 -8.72 8.10
N ARG A 158 -1.22 -9.13 8.41
CA ARG A 158 -1.53 -10.44 8.98
C ARG A 158 -0.62 -10.77 10.15
N VAL A 159 -0.51 -9.82 11.09
CA VAL A 159 0.46 -9.88 12.20
C VAL A 159 0.35 -11.17 13.01
N TRP A 160 -0.84 -11.77 13.06
CA TRP A 160 -1.07 -13.09 13.67
C TRP A 160 -0.18 -14.22 13.11
N ARG A 161 0.40 -14.07 11.91
CA ARG A 161 1.38 -15.02 11.38
C ARG A 161 2.70 -15.06 12.15
N VAL A 162 3.02 -14.02 12.92
CA VAL A 162 4.17 -14.02 13.84
C VAL A 162 3.99 -15.06 14.95
N TRP A 163 2.75 -15.35 15.32
CA TRP A 163 2.41 -16.31 16.38
C TRP A 163 1.92 -17.66 15.86
N ALA A 164 1.83 -17.83 14.54
CA ALA A 164 1.48 -19.12 13.95
C ALA A 164 2.66 -20.08 14.15
N ARG A 165 2.48 -21.08 15.03
CA ARG A 165 3.48 -22.14 15.26
C ARG A 165 3.70 -22.94 13.98
N THR A 166 4.96 -23.23 13.68
CA THR A 166 5.33 -24.20 12.64
C THR A 166 4.71 -25.55 13.02
N PRO A 167 3.93 -26.21 12.15
CA PRO A 167 3.55 -27.61 12.37
C PRO A 167 4.83 -28.44 12.48
N GLU A 168 4.98 -29.22 13.55
CA GLU A 168 6.08 -30.17 13.65
C GLU A 168 6.02 -31.14 12.45
N PRO A 169 7.16 -31.48 11.83
CA PRO A 169 7.19 -32.51 10.81
C PRO A 169 6.75 -33.82 11.44
N VAL A 170 5.62 -34.36 10.99
CA VAL A 170 5.19 -35.71 11.31
C VAL A 170 6.17 -36.66 10.61
N HIS A 171 7.16 -37.14 11.35
CA HIS A 171 7.94 -38.30 10.92
C HIS A 171 7.01 -39.53 10.99
N ALA A 172 6.65 -40.05 9.82
CA ALA A 172 5.98 -41.33 9.63
C ALA A 172 6.95 -42.31 8.98
#